data_AF-A0A1C7NK31-F1
#
_entry.id   AF-A0A1C7NK31-F1
#
_cell.length_a   1.000
_cell.length_b   1.000
_cell.length_c   1.000
_cell.angle_alpha   90.00
_cell.angle_beta   90.00
_cell.angle_gamma   90.00
#
_symmetry.space_group_name_H-M   'P 1'
#
loop_
_entity.id
_entity.type
_entity.pdbx_description
1 polymer ?
#
loop_
_entity_poly.entity_id
_entity_poly.type
_entity_poly.pdbx_seq_one_letter_code
_entity_poly.pdbx_strand_id
1 'polypeptide(L)'
;MFFLKKLTHTISLHPSYFGPNMQSQIKDKLYADVEGTCTGRYGYVITVLTLDDIGKGKILPGSGLAEFKLSYQAIVFKPYKGEVLDAIVTTVNKASCD
;
A
#
# COMPACT_ATOMS: atom_id res chain seq x y z
N MET A 1 -12.73 -5.60 -10.83
CA MET A 1 -12.70 -6.82 -9.98
C MET A 1 -11.66 -6.68 -8.84
N PHE A 2 -11.79 -7.48 -7.77
CA PHE A 2 -10.82 -7.58 -6.66
C PHE A 2 -9.78 -8.69 -6.88
N PHE A 3 -8.52 -8.44 -6.52
CA PHE A 3 -7.42 -9.39 -6.66
C PHE A 3 -6.57 -9.45 -5.41
N LEU A 4 -6.10 -10.65 -5.08
CA LEU A 4 -5.02 -10.84 -4.12
C LEU A 4 -3.68 -10.65 -4.83
N LYS A 5 -2.88 -9.68 -4.37
CA LYS A 5 -1.56 -9.40 -4.96
C LYS A 5 -0.46 -9.33 -3.89
N LYS A 6 0.66 -9.98 -4.19
CA LYS A 6 1.93 -9.78 -3.47
C LYS A 6 2.61 -8.52 -4.02
N LEU A 7 2.87 -7.57 -3.14
CA LEU A 7 3.50 -6.29 -3.43
C LEU A 7 4.71 -6.08 -2.51
N THR A 8 5.58 -5.19 -2.94
CA THR A 8 6.77 -4.81 -2.19
C THR A 8 6.74 -3.31 -1.97
N HIS A 9 7.02 -2.90 -0.74
CA HIS A 9 7.06 -1.49 -0.36
C HIS A 9 8.29 -1.22 0.49
N THR A 10 8.88 -0.04 0.31
CA THR A 10 10.10 0.37 0.99
C THR A 10 9.76 1.49 1.95
N ILE A 11 10.06 1.29 3.23
CA ILE A 11 9.78 2.25 4.30
C ILE A 11 11.08 2.79 4.86
N SER A 12 11.20 4.11 4.95
CA SER A 12 12.28 4.77 5.69
C SER A 12 11.84 5.10 7.11
N LEU A 13 12.64 4.69 8.10
CA LEU A 13 12.42 4.91 9.53
C LEU A 13 13.54 5.78 10.12
N HIS A 14 13.14 6.74 10.95
CA HIS A 14 14.09 7.59 11.67
C HIS A 14 14.76 6.84 12.84
N PRO A 15 16.06 7.07 13.12
CA PRO A 15 16.80 6.40 14.20
C PRO A 15 16.15 6.48 15.58
N SER A 16 15.38 7.53 15.87
CA SER A 16 14.66 7.66 17.15
C SER A 16 13.64 6.56 17.40
N TYR A 17 13.14 5.90 16.36
CA TYR A 17 12.19 4.79 16.48
C TYR A 17 12.90 3.43 16.52
N PHE A 18 14.23 3.41 16.60
CA PHE A 18 14.98 2.17 16.73
C PHE A 18 14.83 1.65 18.15
N GLY A 19 14.29 0.44 18.27
CA GLY A 19 14.01 -0.16 19.57
C GLY A 19 13.13 -1.41 19.43
N PRO A 20 12.67 -1.96 20.56
CA PRO A 20 11.84 -3.17 20.58
C PRO A 20 10.52 -3.01 19.80
N ASN A 21 10.01 -1.78 19.71
CA ASN A 21 8.74 -1.48 19.03
C ASN A 21 8.90 -1.18 17.53
N MET A 22 10.11 -1.33 16.98
CA MET A 22 10.39 -1.02 15.57
C MET A 22 9.49 -1.80 14.62
N GLN A 23 9.27 -3.09 14.86
CA GLN A 23 8.43 -3.91 13.98
C GLN A 23 6.98 -3.44 13.95
N SER A 24 6.43 -3.03 15.09
CA SER A 24 5.07 -2.48 15.17
C SER A 24 4.97 -1.16 14.41
N GLN A 25 5.92 -0.26 14.61
CA GLN A 25 5.97 1.02 13.90
C GLN A 25 6.08 0.85 12.37
N ILE A 26 6.86 -0.13 11.92
CA ILE A 26 6.99 -0.46 10.49
C ILE A 26 5.64 -0.96 9.95
N LYS A 27 4.92 -1.81 10.70
CA LYS A 27 3.58 -2.29 10.31
C LYS A 27 2.58 -1.15 10.24
N ASP A 28 2.48 -0.34 11.28
CA ASP A 28 1.54 0.79 11.34
C ASP A 28 1.78 1.76 10.18
N LYS A 29 3.05 2.04 9.88
CA LYS A 29 3.43 2.87 8.75
C LYS A 29 3.11 2.23 7.41
N LEU A 30 3.30 0.92 7.26
CA LEU A 30 2.89 0.20 6.05
C LEU A 30 1.39 0.31 5.81
N TYR A 31 0.56 0.10 6.84
CA TYR A 31 -0.89 0.21 6.71
C TYR A 31 -1.30 1.63 6.31
N ALA A 32 -0.75 2.65 6.98
CA ALA A 32 -1.04 4.05 6.69
C ALA A 32 -0.63 4.49 5.28
N ASP A 33 0.53 4.03 4.79
CA ASP A 33 1.07 4.45 3.50
C ASP A 33 0.46 3.67 2.32
N VAL A 34 -0.05 2.45 2.55
CA VAL A 34 -0.53 1.57 1.47
C VAL A 34 -2.05 1.54 1.38
N GLU A 35 -2.77 1.50 2.50
CA GLU A 35 -4.23 1.37 2.49
C GLU A 35 -4.87 2.65 1.95
N GLY A 36 -5.77 2.49 0.98
CA GLY A 36 -6.45 3.60 0.31
C GLY A 36 -5.63 4.28 -0.79
N THR A 37 -4.43 3.77 -1.12
CA THR A 37 -3.64 4.32 -2.23
C THR A 37 -4.06 3.75 -3.58
N CYS A 38 -4.02 4.58 -4.62
CA CYS A 38 -4.30 4.17 -5.99
C CYS A 38 -3.02 4.27 -6.83
N THR A 39 -2.60 3.16 -7.42
CA THR A 39 -1.46 3.11 -8.35
C THR A 39 -1.95 2.68 -9.72
N GLY A 40 -1.62 3.44 -10.76
CA GLY A 40 -2.05 3.11 -12.13
C GLY A 40 -1.66 1.71 -12.61
N ARG A 41 -0.55 1.16 -12.11
CA ARG A 41 -0.10 -0.21 -12.44
C ARG A 41 -0.91 -1.31 -11.74
N TYR A 42 -1.27 -1.12 -10.47
CA TYR A 42 -1.81 -2.17 -9.60
C TYR A 42 -3.30 -1.99 -9.27
N GLY A 43 -3.86 -0.80 -9.47
CA GLY A 43 -5.21 -0.45 -9.09
C GLY A 43 -5.26 0.24 -7.72
N TYR A 44 -6.45 0.21 -7.12
CA TYR A 44 -6.72 0.76 -5.79
C TYR A 44 -6.44 -0.28 -4.72
N VAL A 45 -5.61 0.03 -3.72
CA VAL A 45 -5.31 -0.87 -2.61
C VAL A 45 -6.34 -0.67 -1.51
N ILE A 46 -7.09 -1.73 -1.19
CA ILE A 46 -8.16 -1.65 -0.19
C ILE A 46 -7.59 -1.90 1.19
N THR A 47 -6.97 -3.06 1.37
CA THR A 47 -6.44 -3.48 2.66
C THR A 47 -5.30 -4.46 2.50
N VAL A 48 -4.37 -4.44 3.47
CA VAL A 48 -3.26 -5.38 3.58
C VAL A 48 -3.70 -6.58 4.42
N LEU A 49 -3.61 -7.79 3.85
CA LEU A 49 -4.00 -9.04 4.49
C LEU A 49 -2.92 -9.59 5.42
N THR A 50 -1.71 -9.73 4.89
CA THR A 50 -0.60 -10.39 5.58
C THR A 50 0.72 -9.72 5.22
N LEU A 51 1.61 -9.65 6.21
CA LEU A 51 3.01 -9.29 6.02
C LEU A 51 3.82 -10.58 5.92
N ASP A 52 4.41 -10.82 4.75
CA ASP A 52 5.09 -12.07 4.41
C ASP A 52 6.53 -12.05 4.90
N ASP A 53 7.28 -10.98 4.59
CA ASP A 53 8.68 -10.83 4.99
C ASP A 53 9.05 -9.37 5.29
N ILE A 54 9.84 -9.19 6.35
CA ILE A 54 10.48 -7.92 6.72
C ILE A 54 11.96 -8.05 6.35
N GLY A 55 12.34 -7.44 5.22
CA GLY A 55 13.73 -7.44 4.77
C GLY A 55 14.67 -6.77 5.77
N LYS A 56 15.95 -7.17 5.73
CA LYS A 56 16.99 -6.58 6.57
C LYS A 56 17.07 -5.08 6.32
N GLY A 57 16.87 -4.30 7.37
CA GLY A 57 16.98 -2.84 7.32
C GLY A 57 18.40 -2.43 6.94
N LYS A 58 18.53 -1.54 5.95
CA LYS A 58 19.81 -0.97 5.53
C LYS A 58 19.86 0.48 5.96
N ILE A 59 20.93 0.86 6.66
CA ILE A 59 21.16 2.26 7.02
C ILE A 59 21.71 2.99 5.79
N LEU A 60 21.07 4.10 5.43
CA LEU A 60 21.51 4.99 4.36
C LEU A 60 22.73 5.80 4.84
N PRO A 61 23.88 5.70 4.15
CA PRO A 61 25.05 6.49 4.51
C PRO A 61 24.76 7.99 4.31
N GLY A 62 25.09 8.80 5.31
CA GLY A 62 24.93 10.27 5.29
C GLY A 62 23.67 10.79 5.98
N SER A 63 22.52 10.11 5.84
CA SER A 63 21.26 10.53 6.49
C SER A 63 20.99 9.79 7.80
N GLY A 64 21.57 8.61 8.00
CA GLY A 64 21.35 7.79 9.20
C GLY A 64 19.98 7.11 9.26
N LEU A 65 19.07 7.40 8.32
CA LEU A 65 17.78 6.71 8.19
C LEU A 65 17.99 5.22 7.88
N ALA A 66 17.13 4.37 8.45
CA ALA A 66 17.06 2.97 8.06
C ALA A 66 15.96 2.74 7.03
N GLU A 67 16.33 2.07 5.95
CA GLU A 67 15.43 1.66 4.89
C GLU A 67 15.09 0.19 5.03
N PHE A 68 13.80 -0.14 5.10
CA PHE A 68 13.30 -1.51 5.20
C PHE A 68 12.49 -1.84 3.96
N LYS A 69 12.83 -2.96 3.33
CA LYS A 69 12.08 -3.50 2.19
C LYS A 69 11.14 -4.59 2.68
N LEU A 70 9.84 -4.40 2.47
CA LEU A 70 8.79 -5.27 3.01
C LEU A 70 8.05 -5.96 1.88
N SER A 71 7.72 -7.23 2.06
CA SER A 71 6.84 -7.98 1.17
C SER A 71 5.51 -8.27 1.87
N TYR A 72 4.41 -7.89 1.26
CA TYR A 72 3.07 -8.04 1.83
C TYR A 72 2.05 -8.49 0.79
N GLN A 73 0.95 -9.05 1.26
CA GLN A 73 -0.22 -9.36 0.44
C GLN A 73 -1.32 -8.35 0.71
N ALA A 74 -1.91 -7.82 -0.35
CA ALA A 74 -3.04 -6.90 -0.26
C ALA A 74 -4.14 -7.28 -1.24
N ILE A 75 -5.36 -6.87 -0.89
CA ILE A 75 -6.51 -6.88 -1.79
C ILE A 75 -6.48 -5.59 -2.59
N VAL A 76 -6.41 -5.72 -3.91
CA VAL A 76 -6.44 -4.59 -4.83
C VAL A 76 -7.69 -4.65 -5.69
N PHE A 77 -8.34 -3.50 -5.88
CA PHE A 77 -9.41 -3.33 -6.85
C PHE A 77 -8.83 -2.77 -8.15
N LYS A 78 -8.91 -3.57 -9.21
CA LYS A 78 -8.49 -3.15 -10.54
C LYS A 78 -9.53 -3.59 -11.56
N PRO A 79 -10.40 -2.70 -12.05
CA PRO A 79 -11.31 -3.05 -13.11
C PRO A 79 -10.56 -3.31 -14.43
N TYR A 80 -11.05 -4.25 -15.22
CA TYR A 80 -10.50 -4.54 -16.55
C TYR A 80 -11.32 -3.88 -17.67
N LYS A 81 -10.68 -3.65 -18.80
CA LYS A 81 -11.36 -3.12 -19.99
C LYS A 81 -12.39 -4.16 -20.47
N GLY A 82 -13.65 -3.75 -20.56
CA GLY A 82 -14.77 -4.62 -20.94
C GLY A 82 -15.37 -5.41 -19.78
N GLU A 83 -14.96 -5.15 -18.54
CA GLU A 83 -15.62 -5.71 -17.35
C GLU A 83 -16.95 -4.98 -17.10
N VAL A 84 -18.02 -5.76 -16.87
CA VAL A 84 -19.31 -5.24 -16.44
C VAL A 84 -19.32 -5.14 -14.92
N LEU A 85 -19.68 -3.98 -14.38
CA LEU A 85 -19.73 -3.71 -12.94
C LEU A 85 -21.07 -3.10 -12.57
N ASP A 86 -21.70 -3.65 -11.54
CA ASP A 86 -22.89 -3.08 -10.94
C ASP A 86 -22.51 -1.99 -9.93
N ALA A 87 -23.18 -0.84 -10.02
CA ALA A 87 -22.95 0.30 -9.14
C ALA A 87 -24.26 1.03 -8.84
N ILE A 88 -24.32 1.66 -7.66
CA ILE A 88 -25.43 2.53 -7.25
C ILE A 88 -25.03 3.97 -7.53
N VAL A 89 -25.89 4.71 -8.22
CA VAL A 89 -25.67 6.14 -8.48
C VAL A 89 -25.92 6.92 -7.19
N THR A 90 -24.87 7.55 -6.64
CA THR A 90 -24.94 8.34 -5.41
C THR A 90 -25.08 9.84 -5.66
N THR A 91 -24.44 10.35 -6.72
CA THR A 91 -24.43 11.76 -7.08
C THR A 91 -24.48 11.93 -8.59
N VAL A 92 -25.35 12.84 -9.06
CA VAL A 92 -25.41 13.25 -10.47
C VAL A 92 -24.76 14.63 -10.62
N ASN A 93 -23.79 14.75 -11.53
CA ASN A 93 -23.13 16.02 -11.83
C ASN A 93 -23.30 16.36 -13.32
N LYS A 94 -23.40 17.64 -13.66
CA LYS A 94 -23.62 18.13 -15.05
C LYS A 94 -22.37 18.03 -15.94
N ALA A 95 -21.27 17.49 -15.43
CA ALA A 95 -19.96 17.55 -16.08
C ALA A 95 -19.72 16.48 -17.17
N SER A 96 -20.64 15.55 -17.40
CA SER A 96 -20.44 14.53 -18.44
C SER A 96 -21.74 13.82 -18.79
N CYS A 97 -22.35 14.24 -19.89
CA CYS A 97 -23.21 13.43 -20.77
C CYS A 97 -23.36 14.24 -22.07
N ASP A 98 -22.32 14.23 -22.89
CA ASP A 98 -22.38 14.38 -24.36
C ASP A 98 -21.50 13.26 -24.95
#